data_AF-A0A6A2XQM7-F1
#
_entry.id   AF-A0A6A2XQM7-F1
#
_cell.length_a   1.000
_cell.length_b   1.000
_cell.length_c   1.000
_cell.angle_alpha   90.00
_cell.angle_beta   90.00
_cell.angle_gamma   90.00
#
_symmetry.space_group_name_H-M   'P 1'
#
loop_
_entity.id
_entity.type
_entity.pdbx_description
1 polymer ?
#
loop_
_entity_poly.entity_id
_entity_poly.type
_entity_poly.pdbx_seq_one_letter_code
_entity_poly.pdbx_strand_id
1 'polypeptide(L)'
;MTLTILDVQSGEHSILTSLFLEINHSIEIERFSKTFNMNVLPQIHIKLIKLLQILNKPKKDANQVINSLQTLYEASVRDFIKGERTIEQLFGNAVKLSDPGDEKFYRQARRLLTILISRNSIQNIPANIQARRRLAFFSNSLFMNMPHAPQLERMMAFSVLTPYYNEEVLYSKEQLVTENEDGISILYYLQTIYDDEWKNFIERMRREGMVKDEEIWTTKKEELRLWASYRGQTLSRTVRGMMYYSRALKLLTFLDSASEIDIKSAQELGSTTRASLSSFYLEKSPSQGLFFQGNEQHEVEIYRVKLPGPLKIGEDKPENQNHALIYTRGDSVQTIDMNQDSYFEEALKVRNLLEEYGVNYGIRKPTILGVREHVFMGSVSSLAWFMSAQETSFVTLGQRVLANPLKIRLHYGHPDIFDRFWFLARGGLSKASRVINISEDIFFWLQLYFARSTMMVILTVYAFLLGRLYLVLSGIEDAALADSHTNKALGAILNQQFIFQLGLFPALPMIMENSIEHGFLEAIWDLLTMQLQLSYVFYTFSMGTSTHFFGRTVFHGGAKYRATGRGFVVQHKSFSENYRLYSRSHFIKAIELDLILTIYASYSPLAKDTFVYIAMTVSSWFLVL
;
A
#
# COMPACT_ATOMS: atom_id res chain seq x y z
N MET A 1 -1.24 38.13 -11.30
CA MET A 1 -2.33 38.71 -10.50
C MET A 1 -2.07 40.17 -10.13
N THR A 2 -0.92 40.53 -9.54
CA THR A 2 -0.58 41.96 -9.31
C THR A 2 -0.37 42.73 -10.62
N LEU A 3 0.31 42.12 -11.61
CA LEU A 3 0.50 42.70 -12.95
C LEU A 3 -0.81 42.88 -13.76
N THR A 4 -1.87 42.13 -13.45
CA THR A 4 -3.15 42.19 -14.18
C THR A 4 -4.09 43.27 -13.65
N ILE A 5 -3.76 43.89 -12.51
CA ILE A 5 -4.52 44.98 -11.87
C ILE A 5 -3.94 46.36 -12.27
N LEU A 6 -2.79 46.37 -12.96
CA LEU A 6 -2.09 47.56 -13.40
C LEU A 6 -2.25 47.73 -14.90
N ASP A 7 -2.32 48.99 -15.34
CA ASP A 7 -2.33 49.30 -16.76
C ASP A 7 -1.01 48.86 -17.42
N VAL A 8 -1.11 48.16 -18.55
CA VAL A 8 0.03 47.55 -19.25
C VAL A 8 0.99 48.62 -19.77
N GLN A 9 0.49 49.83 -20.02
CA GLN A 9 1.29 50.98 -20.46
C GLN A 9 1.85 51.82 -19.31
N SER A 10 1.64 51.40 -18.06
CA SER A 10 2.03 52.17 -16.89
C SER A 10 3.50 51.90 -16.50
N GLY A 11 4.17 52.93 -15.96
CA GLY A 11 5.53 52.79 -15.42
C GLY A 11 5.59 51.79 -14.27
N GLU A 12 4.51 51.68 -13.49
CA GLU A 12 4.39 50.73 -12.38
C GLU A 12 4.39 49.27 -12.84
N HIS A 13 3.79 48.98 -14.01
CA HIS A 13 3.80 47.64 -14.59
C HIS A 13 5.22 47.20 -14.99
N SER A 14 6.01 48.10 -15.57
CA SER A 14 7.40 47.83 -15.95
C SER A 14 8.27 47.54 -14.73
N ILE A 15 8.11 48.32 -13.66
CA ILE A 15 8.88 48.19 -12.42
C ILE A 15 8.59 46.86 -11.71
N LEU A 16 7.32 46.48 -11.60
CA LEU A 16 6.95 45.18 -11.03
C LEU A 16 7.39 44.01 -11.92
N THR A 17 7.37 44.16 -13.24
CA THR A 17 7.87 43.14 -14.16
C THR A 17 9.37 42.92 -13.97
N SER A 18 10.14 44.00 -13.82
CA SER A 18 11.58 43.92 -13.51
C SER A 18 11.83 43.21 -12.18
N LEU A 19 11.03 43.48 -11.14
CA LEU A 19 11.13 42.78 -9.85
C LEU A 19 10.92 41.27 -9.99
N PHE A 20 9.89 40.85 -10.73
CA PHE A 20 9.61 39.43 -10.97
C PHE A 20 10.71 38.75 -11.79
N LEU A 21 11.27 39.44 -12.80
CA LEU A 21 12.40 38.92 -13.58
C LEU A 21 13.64 38.74 -12.72
N GLU A 22 13.94 39.69 -11.82
CA GLU A 22 15.05 39.58 -10.89
C GLU A 22 14.90 38.41 -9.91
N ILE A 23 13.68 38.21 -9.39
CA ILE A 23 13.33 37.04 -8.58
C ILE A 23 13.57 35.75 -9.37
N ASN A 24 13.02 35.62 -10.57
CA ASN A 24 13.17 34.43 -11.41
C ASN A 24 14.63 34.16 -11.76
N HIS A 25 15.37 35.18 -12.17
CA HIS A 25 16.79 35.06 -12.49
C HIS A 25 17.60 34.58 -11.29
N SER A 26 17.32 35.11 -10.10
CA SER A 26 18.02 34.68 -8.87
C SER A 26 17.73 33.22 -8.47
N ILE A 27 16.56 32.70 -8.84
CA ILE A 27 16.18 31.29 -8.65
C ILE A 27 16.93 30.42 -9.66
N GLU A 28 16.97 30.81 -10.93
CA GLU A 28 17.67 30.09 -12.00
C GLU A 28 19.18 29.95 -11.73
N ILE A 29 19.80 30.98 -11.15
CA ILE A 29 21.24 30.95 -10.80
C ILE A 29 21.50 30.39 -9.38
N GLU A 30 20.49 29.85 -8.70
CA GLU A 30 20.56 29.26 -7.35
C GLU A 30 21.11 30.20 -6.25
N ARG A 31 20.93 31.53 -6.40
CA ARG A 31 21.41 32.55 -5.44
C ARG A 31 20.28 33.29 -4.72
N PHE A 32 19.07 32.73 -4.72
CA PHE A 32 17.89 33.34 -4.12
C PHE A 32 18.10 33.78 -2.66
N SER A 33 18.62 32.90 -1.79
CA SER A 33 18.85 33.20 -0.37
C SER A 33 19.96 34.22 -0.11
N LYS A 34 20.87 34.42 -1.06
CA LYS A 34 21.94 35.44 -1.00
C LYS A 34 21.41 36.81 -1.41
N THR A 35 20.49 36.85 -2.37
CA THR A 35 19.94 38.09 -2.96
C THR A 35 18.76 38.64 -2.15
N PHE A 36 17.98 37.75 -1.50
CA PHE A 36 16.77 38.12 -0.78
C PHE A 36 16.83 37.77 0.71
N ASN A 37 16.12 38.55 1.53
CA ASN A 37 15.98 38.36 2.97
C ASN A 37 14.76 37.51 3.32
N MET A 38 15.00 36.23 3.62
CA MET A 38 13.93 35.26 3.92
C MET A 38 13.15 35.58 5.20
N ASN A 39 13.72 36.34 6.14
CA ASN A 39 13.04 36.70 7.40
C ASN A 39 11.85 37.64 7.19
N VAL A 40 11.77 38.29 6.02
CA VAL A 40 10.71 39.25 5.68
C VAL A 40 9.53 38.57 4.97
N LEU A 41 9.70 37.33 4.50
CA LEU A 41 8.67 36.57 3.79
C LEU A 41 7.36 36.42 4.60
N PRO A 42 7.37 36.17 5.93
CA PRO A 42 6.14 36.13 6.72
C PRO A 42 5.38 37.48 6.73
N GLN A 43 6.10 38.60 6.66
CA GLN A 43 5.48 39.94 6.62
C GLN A 43 4.85 40.22 5.27
N ILE A 44 5.54 39.86 4.18
CA ILE A 44 4.99 39.92 2.81
C ILE A 44 3.73 39.05 2.72
N HIS A 45 3.77 37.85 3.29
CA HIS A 45 2.62 36.94 3.34
C HIS A 45 1.39 37.57 4.02
N ILE A 46 1.57 38.21 5.18
CA ILE A 46 0.47 38.91 5.88
C ILE A 46 -0.07 40.08 5.05
N LYS A 47 0.81 40.87 4.43
CA LYS A 47 0.42 42.01 3.58
C LYS A 47 -0.32 41.56 2.31
N LEU A 48 0.10 40.45 1.70
CA LEU A 48 -0.55 39.84 0.55
C LEU A 48 -1.96 39.32 0.88
N ILE A 49 -2.14 38.70 2.06
CA ILE A 49 -3.47 38.29 2.55
C ILE A 49 -4.39 39.51 2.68
N LYS A 50 -3.92 40.61 3.29
CA LYS A 50 -4.72 41.84 3.44
C LYS A 50 -5.17 42.38 2.09
N LEU A 51 -4.27 42.43 1.10
CA LEU A 51 -4.59 42.87 -0.26
C LEU A 51 -5.68 41.99 -0.89
N LEU A 52 -5.52 40.66 -0.82
CA LEU A 52 -6.47 39.70 -1.37
C LEU A 52 -7.85 39.74 -0.67
N GLN A 53 -7.88 40.00 0.64
CA GLN A 53 -9.13 40.19 1.37
C GLN A 53 -9.89 41.43 0.89
N ILE A 54 -9.18 42.53 0.60
CA ILE A 54 -9.78 43.76 0.08
C ILE A 54 -10.30 43.54 -1.35
N LEU A 55 -9.53 42.85 -2.21
CA LEU A 55 -9.93 42.56 -3.59
C LEU A 55 -11.18 41.67 -3.69
N ASN A 56 -11.42 40.81 -2.68
CA ASN A 56 -12.58 39.92 -2.62
C ASN A 56 -13.81 40.52 -1.93
N LYS A 57 -13.79 41.79 -1.49
CA LYS A 57 -14.96 42.46 -0.92
C LYS A 57 -15.98 42.87 -2.01
N PRO A 58 -17.29 42.83 -1.71
CA PRO A 58 -18.35 43.19 -2.66
C PRO A 58 -18.37 44.69 -3.02
N LYS A 59 -17.99 45.57 -2.08
CA LYS A 59 -17.72 47.00 -2.33
C LYS A 59 -16.23 47.25 -2.20
N LYS A 60 -15.61 47.76 -3.27
CA LYS A 60 -14.17 48.00 -3.35
C LYS A 60 -13.89 49.49 -3.16
N ASP A 61 -12.98 49.79 -2.24
CA ASP A 61 -12.43 51.12 -2.08
C ASP A 61 -11.07 51.15 -2.82
N ALA A 62 -10.99 51.88 -3.91
CA ALA A 62 -9.79 51.97 -4.75
C ALA A 62 -8.57 52.47 -3.95
N ASN A 63 -8.79 53.39 -3.00
CA ASN A 63 -7.73 53.93 -2.16
C ASN A 63 -7.17 52.87 -1.19
N GLN A 64 -8.02 51.97 -0.67
CA GLN A 64 -7.56 50.87 0.18
C GLN A 64 -6.73 49.84 -0.59
N VAL A 65 -7.10 49.56 -1.84
CA VAL A 65 -6.36 48.66 -2.73
C VAL A 65 -4.99 49.26 -3.06
N ILE A 66 -4.95 50.54 -3.45
CA ILE A 66 -3.74 51.30 -3.72
C ILE A 66 -2.80 51.29 -2.51
N ASN A 67 -3.30 51.65 -1.33
CA ASN A 67 -2.51 51.69 -0.11
C ASN A 67 -1.97 50.30 0.26
N SER A 68 -2.75 49.24 0.05
CA SER A 68 -2.33 47.86 0.33
C SER A 68 -1.28 47.36 -0.67
N LEU A 69 -1.41 47.74 -1.96
CA LEU A 69 -0.41 47.46 -2.99
C LEU A 69 0.89 48.19 -2.71
N GLN A 70 0.83 49.47 -2.36
CA GLN A 70 1.99 50.27 -1.98
C GLN A 70 2.70 49.67 -0.75
N THR A 71 1.93 49.31 0.29
CA THR A 71 2.44 48.66 1.50
C THR A 71 3.12 47.32 1.23
N LEU A 72 2.62 46.57 0.24
CA LEU A 72 3.20 45.30 -0.21
C LEU A 72 4.46 45.52 -1.04
N TYR A 73 4.44 46.49 -1.95
CA TYR A 73 5.58 46.87 -2.78
C TYR A 73 6.76 47.35 -1.93
N GLU A 74 6.51 48.25 -0.98
CA GLU A 74 7.54 48.74 -0.05
C GLU A 74 8.20 47.60 0.71
N ALA A 75 7.40 46.67 1.26
CA ALA A 75 7.96 45.49 1.93
C ALA A 75 8.74 44.57 0.99
N SER A 76 8.35 44.51 -0.30
CA SER A 76 8.99 43.64 -1.29
C SER A 76 10.27 44.24 -1.88
N VAL A 77 10.42 45.56 -1.91
CA VAL A 77 11.60 46.25 -2.46
C VAL A 77 12.59 46.68 -1.38
N ARG A 78 12.08 47.25 -0.27
CA ARG A 78 12.92 47.78 0.82
C ARG A 78 13.47 46.67 1.71
N ASP A 79 12.59 45.77 2.13
CA ASP A 79 12.91 44.85 3.24
C ASP A 79 13.32 43.47 2.70
N PHE A 80 12.80 43.08 1.54
CA PHE A 80 13.02 41.73 0.98
C PHE A 80 14.25 41.63 0.08
N ILE A 81 14.65 42.68 -0.63
CA ILE A 81 15.90 42.69 -1.43
C ILE A 81 17.06 43.11 -0.52
N LYS A 82 18.16 42.36 -0.51
CA LYS A 82 19.37 42.72 0.24
C LYS A 82 20.14 43.80 -0.51
N GLY A 83 19.78 45.06 -0.32
CA GLY A 83 20.46 46.23 -0.88
C GLY A 83 19.63 47.51 -0.71
N GLU A 84 20.27 48.68 -0.63
CA GLU A 84 19.53 49.95 -0.56
C GLU A 84 18.96 50.30 -1.93
N ARG A 85 17.63 50.42 -2.02
CA ARG A 85 16.90 50.92 -3.19
C ARG A 85 16.04 52.12 -2.83
N THR A 86 16.00 53.10 -3.72
CA THR A 86 15.13 54.26 -3.61
C THR A 86 13.67 53.83 -3.76
N ILE A 87 12.81 54.23 -2.81
CA ILE A 87 11.38 53.92 -2.84
C ILE A 87 10.66 55.10 -3.48
N GLU A 88 10.02 54.88 -4.62
CA GLU A 88 9.11 55.85 -5.23
C GLU A 88 7.66 55.53 -4.81
N GLN A 89 6.86 56.57 -4.57
CA GLN A 89 5.41 56.43 -4.41
C GLN A 89 4.81 56.17 -5.79
N LEU A 90 4.44 54.91 -6.05
CA LEU A 90 4.10 54.45 -7.41
C LEU A 90 2.60 54.54 -7.69
N PHE A 91 1.74 54.10 -6.77
CA PHE A 91 0.34 53.80 -7.13
C PHE A 91 -0.65 54.98 -7.02
N GLY A 92 -0.30 56.17 -7.50
CA GLY A 92 -1.15 57.37 -7.37
C GLY A 92 -2.47 57.32 -8.15
N ASN A 93 -2.49 56.73 -9.37
CA ASN A 93 -3.67 56.67 -10.24
C ASN A 93 -3.71 55.48 -11.23
N ALA A 94 -2.75 54.55 -11.21
CA ALA A 94 -2.58 53.51 -12.25
C ALA A 94 -3.31 52.17 -12.00
N VAL A 95 -4.14 52.09 -10.95
CA VAL A 95 -4.86 50.84 -10.62
C VAL A 95 -6.16 50.77 -11.44
N LYS A 96 -6.16 49.94 -12.48
CA LYS A 96 -7.38 49.57 -13.19
C LYS A 96 -7.95 48.33 -12.53
N LEU A 97 -8.95 48.52 -11.66
CA LEU A 97 -9.69 47.39 -11.09
C LEU A 97 -10.29 46.57 -12.24
N SER A 98 -9.97 45.27 -12.31
CA SER A 98 -10.51 44.36 -13.32
C SER A 98 -12.03 44.39 -13.28
N ASP A 99 -12.67 44.34 -14.47
CA ASP A 99 -14.13 44.45 -14.60
C ASP A 99 -14.85 43.52 -13.62
N PRO A 100 -15.96 43.94 -12.99
CA PRO A 100 -16.72 43.10 -12.06
C PRO A 100 -17.15 41.74 -12.65
N GLY A 101 -17.17 41.60 -13.98
CA GLY A 101 -17.46 40.37 -14.72
C GLY A 101 -16.26 39.48 -15.06
N ASP A 102 -15.02 39.83 -14.70
CA ASP A 102 -13.86 38.96 -14.91
C ASP A 102 -13.81 37.82 -13.86
N GLU A 103 -14.67 36.83 -14.06
CA GLU A 103 -14.75 35.65 -13.17
C GLU A 103 -13.40 34.93 -13.04
N LYS A 104 -12.58 34.92 -14.09
CA LYS A 104 -11.31 34.19 -14.11
C LYS A 104 -10.32 34.81 -13.13
N PHE A 105 -10.21 36.13 -13.11
CA PHE A 105 -9.35 36.87 -12.18
C PHE A 105 -9.79 36.68 -10.72
N TYR A 106 -11.08 36.91 -10.41
CA TYR A 106 -11.56 36.79 -9.02
C TYR A 106 -11.55 35.34 -8.52
N ARG A 107 -11.69 34.35 -9.40
CA ARG A 107 -11.50 32.92 -9.08
C ARG A 107 -10.06 32.64 -8.65
N GLN A 108 -9.07 33.17 -9.39
CA GLN A 108 -7.66 33.02 -9.03
C GLN A 108 -7.32 33.75 -7.73
N ALA A 109 -7.83 34.96 -7.51
CA ALA A 109 -7.60 35.72 -6.28
C ALA A 109 -8.19 35.02 -5.05
N ARG A 110 -9.39 34.43 -5.16
CA ARG A 110 -10.00 33.63 -4.08
C ARG A 110 -9.22 32.36 -3.79
N ARG A 111 -8.80 31.61 -4.82
CA ARG A 111 -7.95 30.43 -4.64
C ARG A 111 -6.66 30.76 -3.92
N LEU A 112 -5.97 31.83 -4.33
CA LEU A 112 -4.74 32.27 -3.70
C LEU A 112 -4.97 32.67 -2.23
N LEU A 113 -6.07 33.37 -1.94
CA LEU A 113 -6.43 33.73 -0.56
C LEU A 113 -6.65 32.49 0.31
N THR A 114 -7.35 31.48 -0.19
CA THR A 114 -7.57 30.23 0.53
C THR A 114 -6.25 29.53 0.84
N ILE A 115 -5.33 29.46 -0.13
CA ILE A 115 -3.99 28.85 0.05
C ILE A 115 -3.17 29.59 1.11
N LEU A 116 -3.22 30.92 1.14
CA LEU A 116 -2.44 31.73 2.09
C LEU A 116 -3.06 31.73 3.50
N ILE A 117 -4.38 31.63 3.63
CA ILE A 117 -5.07 31.60 4.93
C ILE A 117 -5.04 30.21 5.57
N SER A 118 -4.95 29.13 4.79
CA SER A 118 -4.80 27.78 5.32
C SER A 118 -3.47 27.64 6.06
N ARG A 119 -3.47 28.00 7.35
CA ARG A 119 -2.31 27.81 8.22
C ARG A 119 -2.14 26.31 8.49
N ASN A 120 -0.96 25.80 8.15
CA ASN A 120 -0.45 24.53 8.65
C ASN A 120 -0.09 24.69 10.14
N SER A 121 -1.10 24.73 11.02
CA SER A 121 -0.84 24.55 12.46
C SER A 121 -0.39 23.11 12.68
N ILE A 122 0.79 22.92 13.28
CA ILE A 122 1.29 21.60 13.74
C ILE A 122 0.28 20.94 14.70
N GLN A 123 -0.59 21.72 15.35
CA GLN A 123 -1.66 21.22 16.23
C GLN A 123 -2.78 20.50 15.46
N ASN A 124 -2.89 20.68 14.14
CA ASN A 124 -3.94 20.05 13.31
C ASN A 124 -3.47 18.76 12.64
N ILE A 125 -2.30 18.23 12.99
CA ILE A 125 -1.81 16.97 12.44
C ILE A 125 -2.66 15.82 13.03
N PRO A 126 -3.20 14.90 12.21
CA PRO A 126 -3.96 13.76 12.72
C PRO A 126 -3.12 12.92 13.70
N ALA A 127 -3.70 12.57 14.85
CA ALA A 127 -3.03 11.72 15.83
C ALA A 127 -2.75 10.31 15.25
N ASN A 128 -3.73 9.75 14.54
CA ASN A 128 -3.64 8.43 13.93
C ASN A 128 -2.51 8.37 12.87
N ILE A 129 -1.64 7.39 13.02
CA ILE A 129 -0.43 7.22 12.18
C ILE A 129 -0.83 6.89 10.73
N GLN A 130 -1.86 6.06 10.54
CA GLN A 130 -2.35 5.67 9.22
C GLN A 130 -2.90 6.88 8.45
N ALA A 131 -3.63 7.78 9.13
CA ALA A 131 -4.14 9.03 8.56
C ALA A 131 -3.00 9.96 8.13
N ARG A 132 -1.97 10.14 8.98
CA ARG A 132 -0.77 10.89 8.61
C ARG A 132 -0.08 10.30 7.39
N ARG A 133 0.12 8.99 7.36
CA ARG A 133 0.74 8.31 6.23
C ARG A 133 -0.06 8.51 4.95
N ARG A 134 -1.38 8.29 4.98
CA ARG A 134 -2.26 8.47 3.80
C ARG A 134 -2.22 9.90 3.28
N LEU A 135 -2.31 10.89 4.17
CA LEU A 135 -2.23 12.31 3.76
C LEU A 135 -0.86 12.67 3.20
N ALA A 136 0.23 12.21 3.82
CA ALA A 136 1.58 12.45 3.32
C ALA A 136 1.78 11.79 1.95
N PHE A 137 1.32 10.55 1.80
CA PHE A 137 1.34 9.80 0.55
C PHE A 137 0.58 10.53 -0.56
N PHE A 138 -0.67 10.90 -0.29
CA PHE A 138 -1.50 11.62 -1.24
C PHE A 138 -0.88 12.98 -1.59
N SER A 139 -0.43 13.75 -0.59
CA SER A 139 0.21 15.04 -0.80
C SER A 139 1.45 14.91 -1.70
N ASN A 140 2.32 13.94 -1.44
CA ASN A 140 3.49 13.69 -2.29
C ASN A 140 3.07 13.31 -3.71
N SER A 141 2.01 12.52 -3.84
CA SER A 141 1.50 12.08 -5.13
C SER A 141 0.92 13.22 -5.98
N LEU A 142 0.47 14.33 -5.37
CA LEU A 142 -0.01 15.51 -6.10
C LEU A 142 1.11 16.25 -6.83
N PHE A 143 2.36 16.06 -6.42
CA PHE A 143 3.55 16.66 -7.06
C PHE A 143 4.18 15.74 -8.11
N MET A 144 3.61 14.56 -8.36
CA MET A 144 4.05 13.71 -9.45
C MET A 144 3.74 14.38 -10.79
N ASN A 145 4.64 14.23 -11.75
CA ASN A 145 4.36 14.63 -13.12
C ASN A 145 3.30 13.68 -13.70
N MET A 146 2.06 14.17 -13.83
CA MET A 146 0.93 13.44 -14.38
C MET A 146 0.26 14.26 -15.49
N PRO A 147 -0.29 13.61 -16.52
CA PRO A 147 -1.09 14.25 -17.55
C PRO A 147 -2.24 15.05 -16.95
N HIS A 148 -2.62 16.11 -17.67
CA HIS A 148 -3.78 16.90 -17.29
C HIS A 148 -5.05 16.05 -17.45
N ALA A 149 -5.89 15.99 -16.42
CA ALA A 149 -7.14 15.24 -16.49
C ALA A 149 -8.10 15.83 -17.54
N PRO A 150 -8.74 15.01 -18.37
CA PRO A 150 -9.83 15.46 -19.23
C PRO A 150 -11.09 15.72 -18.39
N GLN A 151 -12.08 16.36 -19.00
CA GLN A 151 -13.45 16.35 -18.48
C GLN A 151 -13.94 14.91 -18.36
N LEU A 152 -14.78 14.65 -17.36
CA LEU A 152 -15.23 13.28 -17.07
C LEU A 152 -15.89 12.59 -18.29
N GLU A 153 -16.64 13.33 -19.10
CA GLU A 153 -17.31 12.81 -20.31
C GLU A 153 -16.33 12.30 -21.37
N ARG A 154 -15.09 12.78 -21.33
CA ARG A 154 -14.01 12.42 -22.28
C ARG A 154 -13.00 11.45 -21.67
N MET A 155 -13.18 11.06 -20.42
CA MET A 155 -12.30 10.12 -19.74
C MET A 155 -12.44 8.72 -20.37
N MET A 156 -11.31 8.02 -20.47
CA MET A 156 -11.28 6.61 -20.83
C MET A 156 -12.15 5.78 -19.88
N ALA A 157 -13.03 4.94 -20.43
CA ALA A 157 -13.84 4.04 -19.61
C ALA A 157 -12.96 2.90 -19.05
N PHE A 158 -13.22 2.49 -17.81
CA PHE A 158 -12.51 1.37 -17.19
C PHE A 158 -13.44 0.51 -16.33
N SER A 159 -13.04 -0.74 -16.09
CA SER A 159 -13.70 -1.66 -15.16
C SER A 159 -12.76 -2.09 -14.06
N VAL A 160 -13.32 -2.41 -12.90
CA VAL A 160 -12.61 -3.07 -11.80
C VAL A 160 -13.23 -4.43 -11.57
N LEU A 161 -12.41 -5.47 -11.43
CA LEU A 161 -12.88 -6.82 -11.12
C LEU A 161 -12.09 -7.42 -9.95
N THR A 162 -12.79 -8.19 -9.11
CA THR A 162 -12.19 -9.14 -8.15
C THR A 162 -12.91 -10.46 -8.33
N PRO A 163 -12.22 -11.56 -8.68
CA PRO A 163 -12.83 -12.87 -8.59
C PRO A 163 -12.89 -13.26 -7.12
N TYR A 164 -14.03 -13.77 -6.68
CA TYR A 164 -14.22 -14.31 -5.35
C TYR A 164 -15.06 -15.59 -5.45
N TYR A 165 -14.86 -16.51 -4.51
CA TYR A 165 -15.60 -17.78 -4.49
C TYR A 165 -16.85 -17.65 -3.62
N ASN A 166 -16.68 -17.41 -2.31
CA ASN A 166 -17.78 -17.18 -1.36
C ASN A 166 -17.23 -16.59 -0.06
N GLU A 167 -17.57 -15.33 0.27
CA GLU A 167 -17.26 -14.67 1.55
C GLU A 167 -18.39 -13.69 1.87
N GLU A 168 -18.82 -13.66 3.13
CA GLU A 168 -19.79 -12.65 3.58
C GLU A 168 -19.14 -11.27 3.59
N VAL A 169 -19.81 -10.27 2.99
CA VAL A 169 -19.27 -8.91 2.83
C VAL A 169 -19.54 -8.04 4.08
N LEU A 170 -20.41 -8.48 4.98
CA LEU A 170 -20.80 -7.72 6.15
C LEU A 170 -21.08 -8.67 7.33
N TYR A 171 -20.37 -8.51 8.44
CA TYR A 171 -20.65 -9.27 9.66
C TYR A 171 -22.10 -9.09 10.11
N SER A 172 -22.73 -10.17 10.57
CA SER A 172 -24.02 -10.11 11.26
C SER A 172 -23.87 -9.57 12.68
N LYS A 173 -24.97 -9.17 13.31
CA LYS A 173 -24.95 -8.72 14.71
C LYS A 173 -24.48 -9.84 15.63
N GLU A 174 -24.96 -11.05 15.37
CA GLU A 174 -24.68 -12.26 16.13
C GLU A 174 -23.18 -12.55 16.06
N GLN A 175 -22.59 -12.57 14.86
CA GLN A 175 -21.15 -12.80 14.67
C GLN A 175 -20.26 -11.80 15.44
N LEU A 176 -20.69 -10.54 15.59
CA LEU A 176 -19.92 -9.53 16.31
C LEU A 176 -19.92 -9.70 17.82
N VAL A 177 -20.99 -10.28 18.38
CA VAL A 177 -21.22 -10.40 19.83
C VAL A 177 -20.92 -11.80 20.34
N THR A 178 -21.07 -12.82 19.49
CA THR A 178 -20.74 -14.20 19.86
C THR A 178 -19.28 -14.30 20.29
N GLU A 179 -19.08 -14.79 21.50
CA GLU A 179 -17.76 -15.01 22.08
C GLU A 179 -17.18 -16.34 21.60
N ASN A 180 -15.87 -16.35 21.35
CA ASN A 180 -15.12 -17.57 21.07
C ASN A 180 -14.90 -18.39 22.36
N GLU A 181 -14.20 -19.53 22.26
CA GLU A 181 -13.83 -20.40 23.39
C GLU A 181 -13.12 -19.65 24.54
N ASP A 182 -12.45 -18.53 24.24
CA ASP A 182 -11.75 -17.66 25.20
C ASP A 182 -12.63 -16.55 25.83
N GLY A 183 -13.94 -16.50 25.54
CA GLY A 183 -14.83 -15.43 26.01
C GLY A 183 -14.65 -14.09 25.28
N ILE A 184 -13.97 -14.09 24.14
CA ILE A 184 -13.65 -12.89 23.37
C ILE A 184 -14.55 -12.80 22.14
N SER A 185 -15.29 -11.69 22.01
CA SER A 185 -16.08 -11.39 20.81
C SER A 185 -15.25 -10.68 19.73
N ILE A 186 -15.66 -10.79 18.47
CA ILE A 186 -15.00 -10.11 17.34
C ILE A 186 -14.96 -8.60 17.55
N LEU A 187 -16.06 -8.02 18.04
CA LEU A 187 -16.12 -6.58 18.27
C LEU A 187 -15.13 -6.14 19.34
N TYR A 188 -15.08 -6.82 20.49
CA TYR A 188 -14.15 -6.50 21.57
C TYR A 188 -12.70 -6.57 21.10
N TYR A 189 -12.37 -7.60 20.32
CA TYR A 189 -11.05 -7.76 19.72
C TYR A 189 -10.69 -6.59 18.79
N LEU A 190 -11.59 -6.20 17.88
CA LEU A 190 -11.35 -5.09 16.95
C LEU A 190 -11.22 -3.75 17.68
N GLN A 191 -11.99 -3.52 18.75
CA GLN A 191 -11.87 -2.35 19.60
C GLN A 191 -10.50 -2.28 20.29
N THR A 192 -9.96 -3.44 20.69
CA THR A 192 -8.66 -3.52 21.38
C THR A 192 -7.50 -3.23 20.45
N ILE A 193 -7.50 -3.79 19.24
CA ILE A 193 -6.42 -3.57 18.26
C ILE A 193 -6.48 -2.18 17.62
N TYR A 194 -7.69 -1.67 17.39
CA TYR A 194 -7.91 -0.39 16.73
C TYR A 194 -8.54 0.63 17.69
N ASP A 195 -8.02 0.72 18.92
CA ASP A 195 -8.56 1.60 19.98
C ASP A 195 -8.63 3.07 19.54
N ASP A 196 -7.59 3.56 18.86
CA ASP A 196 -7.55 4.92 18.34
C ASP A 196 -8.61 5.15 17.24
N GLU A 197 -8.79 4.20 16.33
CA GLU A 197 -9.83 4.27 15.30
C GLU A 197 -11.24 4.08 15.86
N TRP A 198 -11.39 3.32 16.94
CA TRP A 198 -12.66 3.16 17.66
C TRP A 198 -13.08 4.47 18.32
N LYS A 199 -12.17 5.15 19.01
CA LYS A 199 -12.40 6.49 19.58
C LYS A 199 -12.84 7.48 18.50
N ASN A 200 -12.15 7.50 17.37
CA ASN A 200 -12.50 8.34 16.21
C ASN A 200 -13.87 7.96 15.59
N PHE A 201 -14.27 6.69 15.67
CA PHE A 201 -15.56 6.23 15.21
C PHE A 201 -16.69 6.68 16.14
N ILE A 202 -16.53 6.49 17.45
CA ILE A 202 -17.51 6.94 18.45
C ILE A 202 -17.67 8.46 18.41
N GLU A 203 -16.58 9.21 18.34
CA GLU A 203 -16.63 10.67 18.20
C GLU A 203 -17.47 11.08 16.98
N ARG A 204 -17.30 10.38 15.85
CA ARG A 204 -18.07 10.63 14.63
C ARG A 204 -19.55 10.28 14.80
N MET A 205 -19.86 9.13 15.40
CA MET A 205 -21.25 8.74 15.66
C MET A 205 -21.95 9.73 16.59
N ARG A 206 -21.24 10.27 17.59
CA ARG A 206 -21.76 11.32 18.47
C ARG A 206 -22.06 12.63 17.71
N ARG A 207 -21.19 13.03 16.78
CA ARG A 207 -21.45 14.17 15.89
C ARG A 207 -22.66 13.95 14.96
N GLU A 208 -22.95 12.70 14.61
CA GLU A 208 -24.12 12.32 13.81
C GLU A 208 -25.40 12.11 14.65
N GLY A 209 -25.40 12.54 15.91
CA GLY A 209 -26.60 12.56 16.76
C GLY A 209 -26.69 11.42 17.79
N MET A 210 -25.67 10.58 17.95
CA MET A 210 -25.64 9.55 19.00
C MET A 210 -25.30 10.17 20.36
N VAL A 211 -26.11 9.92 21.39
CA VAL A 211 -25.88 10.50 22.74
C VAL A 211 -25.31 9.47 23.71
N LYS A 212 -25.85 8.25 23.70
CA LYS A 212 -25.39 7.13 24.54
C LYS A 212 -24.73 6.05 23.70
N ASP A 213 -23.72 5.38 24.26
CA ASP A 213 -22.98 4.33 23.55
C ASP A 213 -23.86 3.09 23.26
N GLU A 214 -24.90 2.85 24.05
CA GLU A 214 -25.88 1.76 23.82
C GLU A 214 -26.71 1.95 22.53
N GLU A 215 -26.88 3.20 22.07
CA GLU A 215 -27.61 3.54 20.84
C GLU A 215 -26.90 3.02 19.58
N ILE A 216 -25.65 2.59 19.72
CA ILE A 216 -24.87 2.05 18.61
C ILE A 216 -25.47 0.77 18.03
N TRP A 217 -26.14 -0.03 18.87
CA TRP A 217 -26.78 -1.27 18.46
C TRP A 217 -28.21 -1.09 17.94
N THR A 218 -28.80 0.09 18.15
CA THR A 218 -30.16 0.41 17.72
C THR A 218 -30.14 1.32 16.50
N THR A 219 -29.65 2.56 16.67
CA THR A 219 -29.70 3.63 15.67
C THR A 219 -28.55 3.55 14.67
N LYS A 220 -27.35 3.12 15.12
CA LYS A 220 -26.11 3.12 14.32
C LYS A 220 -25.56 1.72 14.02
N LYS A 221 -26.47 0.74 13.96
CA LYS A 221 -26.12 -0.68 13.80
C LYS A 221 -25.40 -0.97 12.49
N GLU A 222 -25.76 -0.29 11.41
CA GLU A 222 -25.16 -0.51 10.08
C GLU A 222 -23.75 0.06 10.04
N GLU A 223 -23.55 1.25 10.58
CA GLU A 223 -22.25 1.90 10.69
C GLU A 223 -21.29 1.08 11.56
N LEU A 224 -21.78 0.49 12.65
CA LEU A 224 -21.00 -0.44 13.48
C LEU A 224 -20.58 -1.69 12.71
N ARG A 225 -21.52 -2.32 12.00
CA ARG A 225 -21.24 -3.52 11.19
C ARG A 225 -20.25 -3.23 10.08
N LEU A 226 -20.39 -2.08 9.39
CA LEU A 226 -19.44 -1.63 8.38
C LEU A 226 -18.07 -1.33 9.00
N TRP A 227 -18.02 -0.66 10.14
CA TRP A 227 -16.77 -0.38 10.85
C TRP A 227 -16.02 -1.68 11.20
N ALA A 228 -16.72 -2.69 11.70
CA ALA A 228 -16.13 -3.97 12.03
C ALA A 228 -15.70 -4.75 10.76
N SER A 229 -16.57 -4.82 9.76
CA SER A 229 -16.31 -5.58 8.52
C SER A 229 -15.14 -4.99 7.73
N TYR A 230 -14.98 -3.67 7.70
CA TYR A 230 -13.82 -3.03 7.08
C TYR A 230 -12.47 -3.34 7.74
N ARG A 231 -12.46 -3.88 8.96
CA ARG A 231 -11.26 -4.26 9.70
C ARG A 231 -11.08 -5.77 9.82
N GLY A 232 -12.16 -6.52 9.75
CA GLY A 232 -12.17 -7.97 9.93
C GLY A 232 -12.39 -8.81 8.67
N GLN A 233 -13.07 -8.27 7.66
CA GLN A 233 -13.39 -8.99 6.42
C GLN A 233 -12.59 -8.43 5.26
N THR A 234 -11.88 -9.31 4.56
CA THR A 234 -11.04 -8.94 3.42
C THR A 234 -11.88 -8.44 2.26
N LEU A 235 -12.95 -9.16 1.90
CA LEU A 235 -13.80 -8.78 0.77
C LEU A 235 -14.53 -7.45 1.01
N SER A 236 -15.06 -7.24 2.23
CA SER A 236 -15.74 -5.99 2.61
C SER A 236 -14.88 -4.77 2.37
N ARG A 237 -13.60 -4.87 2.79
CA ARG A 237 -12.62 -3.82 2.63
C ARG A 237 -12.28 -3.56 1.16
N THR A 238 -12.08 -4.62 0.39
CA THR A 238 -11.79 -4.54 -1.05
C THR A 238 -12.94 -3.89 -1.83
N VAL A 239 -14.18 -4.35 -1.59
CA VAL A 239 -15.38 -3.77 -2.20
C VAL A 239 -15.52 -2.30 -1.87
N ARG A 240 -15.28 -1.90 -0.60
CA ARG A 240 -15.26 -0.47 -0.22
C ARG A 240 -14.23 0.32 -1.03
N GLY A 241 -13.02 -0.22 -1.18
CA GLY A 241 -11.96 0.38 -1.98
C GLY A 241 -12.39 0.62 -3.42
N MET A 242 -13.02 -0.37 -4.06
CA MET A 242 -13.56 -0.25 -5.43
C MET A 242 -14.64 0.82 -5.52
N MET A 243 -15.54 0.88 -4.54
CA MET A 243 -16.64 1.85 -4.50
C MET A 243 -16.15 3.30 -4.36
N TYR A 244 -14.90 3.53 -3.96
CA TYR A 244 -14.32 4.87 -3.99
C TYR A 244 -14.18 5.45 -5.39
N TYR A 245 -13.99 4.63 -6.44
CA TYR A 245 -13.99 5.14 -7.81
C TYR A 245 -15.34 5.75 -8.17
N SER A 246 -16.45 5.05 -7.89
CA SER A 246 -17.80 5.59 -8.13
C SER A 246 -18.01 6.92 -7.41
N ARG A 247 -17.60 6.99 -6.14
CA ARG A 247 -17.71 8.21 -5.33
C ARG A 247 -16.83 9.35 -5.86
N ALA A 248 -15.60 9.03 -6.26
CA ALA A 248 -14.64 10.00 -6.80
C ALA A 248 -15.16 10.57 -8.12
N LEU A 249 -15.62 9.72 -9.03
CA LEU A 249 -16.16 10.15 -10.32
C LEU A 249 -17.37 11.06 -10.15
N LYS A 250 -18.32 10.75 -9.24
CA LYS A 250 -19.46 11.63 -8.94
C LYS A 250 -19.04 13.00 -8.43
N LEU A 251 -18.05 13.05 -7.52
CA LEU A 251 -17.50 14.30 -7.03
C LEU A 251 -16.83 15.10 -8.15
N LEU A 252 -16.09 14.43 -9.03
CA LEU A 252 -15.41 15.05 -10.16
C LEU A 252 -16.43 15.55 -11.21
N THR A 253 -17.54 14.84 -11.47
CA THR A 253 -18.64 15.34 -12.32
C THR A 253 -19.20 16.63 -11.76
N PHE A 254 -19.49 16.64 -10.45
CA PHE A 254 -19.98 17.84 -9.79
C PHE A 254 -18.98 18.99 -9.97
N LEU A 255 -17.69 18.77 -9.70
CA LEU A 255 -16.67 19.81 -9.83
C LEU A 255 -16.47 20.31 -11.27
N ASP A 256 -16.66 19.46 -12.28
CA ASP A 256 -16.58 19.87 -13.69
C ASP A 256 -17.78 20.77 -14.08
N SER A 257 -18.94 20.58 -13.44
CA SER A 257 -20.21 21.29 -13.73
C SER A 257 -20.55 22.44 -12.77
N ALA A 258 -19.94 22.48 -11.58
CA ALA A 258 -20.36 23.34 -10.49
C ALA A 258 -19.93 24.80 -10.66
N SER A 259 -20.84 25.72 -10.36
CA SER A 259 -20.51 27.14 -10.21
C SER A 259 -19.71 27.37 -8.92
N GLU A 260 -18.98 28.49 -8.82
CA GLU A 260 -18.25 28.82 -7.58
C GLU A 260 -19.16 29.00 -6.36
N ILE A 261 -20.41 29.39 -6.57
CA ILE A 261 -21.42 29.50 -5.51
C ILE A 261 -21.72 28.11 -4.97
N ASP A 262 -21.96 27.14 -5.85
CA ASP A 262 -22.21 25.74 -5.48
C ASP A 262 -21.02 25.12 -4.71
N ILE A 263 -19.79 25.44 -5.11
CA ILE A 263 -18.58 24.94 -4.43
C ILE A 263 -18.46 25.54 -3.02
N LYS A 264 -18.73 26.84 -2.84
CA LYS A 264 -18.72 27.48 -1.52
C LYS A 264 -19.83 26.96 -0.62
N SER A 265 -21.05 26.83 -1.15
CA SER A 265 -22.17 26.25 -0.42
C SER A 265 -21.87 24.82 0.02
N ALA A 266 -21.22 24.02 -0.83
CA ALA A 266 -20.78 22.67 -0.47
C ALA A 266 -19.69 22.65 0.61
N GLN A 267 -18.76 23.62 0.63
CA GLN A 267 -17.76 23.75 1.70
C GLN A 267 -18.40 24.11 3.04
N GLU A 268 -19.40 25.00 3.04
CA GLU A 268 -20.16 25.40 4.23
C GLU A 268 -21.13 24.31 4.71
N LEU A 269 -21.75 23.54 3.80
CA LEU A 269 -22.51 22.34 4.17
C LEU A 269 -21.59 21.22 4.69
N GLY A 270 -20.36 21.13 4.17
CA GLY A 270 -19.42 20.08 4.52
C GLY A 270 -18.87 20.16 5.94
N SER A 271 -18.90 21.34 6.57
CA SER A 271 -18.68 21.48 8.01
C SER A 271 -19.85 20.95 8.86
N THR A 272 -21.01 20.65 8.25
CA THR A 272 -22.30 20.53 8.94
C THR A 272 -22.98 19.16 8.70
N THR A 273 -22.21 18.07 8.71
CA THR A 273 -22.62 16.63 8.67
C THR A 273 -22.43 15.94 7.30
N ARG A 274 -21.86 14.73 7.31
CA ARG A 274 -21.52 13.94 6.10
C ARG A 274 -22.74 13.50 5.28
N ALA A 275 -23.88 13.30 5.96
CA ALA A 275 -25.16 12.90 5.36
C ALA A 275 -25.69 13.97 4.39
N SER A 276 -25.50 15.26 4.71
CA SER A 276 -25.96 16.38 3.88
C SER A 276 -25.13 16.56 2.61
N LEU A 277 -23.81 16.30 2.67
CA LEU A 277 -22.94 16.34 1.49
C LEU A 277 -23.29 15.23 0.50
N SER A 278 -23.47 13.99 0.95
CA SER A 278 -23.83 12.89 0.05
C SER A 278 -25.20 13.11 -0.59
N SER A 279 -26.19 13.57 0.17
CA SER A 279 -27.52 13.90 -0.37
C SER A 279 -27.46 15.08 -1.33
N PHE A 280 -26.67 16.12 -1.01
CA PHE A 280 -26.50 17.30 -1.86
C PHE A 280 -25.82 16.98 -3.20
N TYR A 281 -24.78 16.14 -3.21
CA TYR A 281 -24.15 15.67 -4.45
C TYR A 281 -25.06 14.71 -5.25
N LEU A 282 -25.91 13.94 -4.57
CA LEU A 282 -26.89 13.04 -5.18
C LEU A 282 -28.05 13.81 -5.85
N GLU A 283 -28.60 14.84 -5.19
CA GLU A 283 -29.74 15.62 -5.70
C GLU A 283 -29.40 16.48 -6.92
N LYS A 284 -28.17 17.01 -7.02
CA LYS A 284 -27.76 17.88 -8.14
C LYS A 284 -27.18 17.15 -9.35
N SER A 285 -27.05 15.82 -9.33
CA SER A 285 -26.50 15.04 -10.46
C SER A 285 -27.58 14.78 -11.52
N PRO A 286 -27.45 15.25 -12.79
CA PRO A 286 -28.51 15.16 -13.81
C PRO A 286 -28.85 13.74 -14.29
N SER A 287 -28.05 12.73 -13.92
CA SER A 287 -28.04 11.41 -14.56
C SER A 287 -28.60 10.27 -13.70
N GLN A 288 -29.42 10.56 -12.69
CA GLN A 288 -30.06 9.51 -11.86
C GLN A 288 -31.15 8.70 -12.59
N GLY A 289 -31.59 9.12 -13.78
CA GLY A 289 -32.74 8.54 -14.44
C GLY A 289 -32.60 7.12 -15.00
N LEU A 290 -31.41 6.50 -15.06
CA LEU A 290 -31.26 5.26 -15.86
C LEU A 290 -30.59 4.05 -15.20
N PHE A 291 -29.91 4.17 -14.05
CA PHE A 291 -29.23 3.00 -13.47
C PHE A 291 -29.31 3.05 -11.94
N PHE A 292 -29.91 2.02 -11.36
CA PHE A 292 -30.06 1.75 -9.92
C PHE A 292 -31.28 2.38 -9.20
N GLN A 293 -32.48 2.01 -9.64
CA GLN A 293 -33.59 1.79 -8.70
C GLN A 293 -33.55 0.31 -8.27
N GLY A 294 -32.93 0.03 -7.12
CA GLY A 294 -32.93 -1.29 -6.51
C GLY A 294 -34.05 -1.39 -5.48
N ASN A 295 -35.27 -1.69 -5.94
CA ASN A 295 -36.26 -2.33 -5.08
C ASN A 295 -36.20 -3.84 -5.38
N GLU A 296 -36.02 -4.63 -4.32
CA GLU A 296 -36.04 -6.09 -4.25
C GLU A 296 -34.86 -6.84 -4.90
N GLN A 297 -34.00 -7.40 -4.03
CA GLN A 297 -32.87 -8.26 -4.39
C GLN A 297 -33.37 -9.63 -4.88
N HIS A 298 -33.61 -9.75 -6.19
CA HIS A 298 -33.50 -11.02 -6.88
C HIS A 298 -32.22 -11.01 -7.72
N GLU A 299 -31.51 -12.14 -7.79
CA GLU A 299 -30.44 -12.32 -8.75
C GLU A 299 -31.03 -12.20 -10.16
N VAL A 300 -30.81 -11.06 -10.82
CA VAL A 300 -31.24 -10.86 -12.20
C VAL A 300 -30.06 -11.21 -13.11
N GLU A 301 -30.23 -12.27 -13.90
CA GLU A 301 -29.28 -12.58 -14.96
C GLU A 301 -29.32 -11.49 -16.03
N ILE A 302 -28.27 -10.66 -16.08
CA ILE A 302 -28.20 -9.55 -17.04
C ILE A 302 -27.67 -10.03 -18.40
N TYR A 303 -26.68 -10.92 -18.42
CA TYR A 303 -26.05 -11.43 -19.64
C TYR A 303 -25.61 -12.89 -19.49
N ARG A 304 -25.84 -13.69 -20.54
CA ARG A 304 -25.27 -15.03 -20.70
C ARG A 304 -24.30 -15.05 -21.87
N VAL A 305 -23.05 -15.44 -21.62
CA VAL A 305 -22.05 -15.58 -22.69
C VAL A 305 -21.86 -17.06 -23.00
N LYS A 306 -22.11 -17.44 -24.25
CA LYS A 306 -21.75 -18.77 -24.75
C LYS A 306 -20.30 -18.76 -25.20
N LEU A 307 -19.45 -19.48 -24.48
CA LEU A 307 -18.04 -19.63 -24.85
C LEU A 307 -17.89 -20.52 -26.10
N PRO A 308 -16.91 -20.23 -26.99
CA PRO A 308 -16.70 -21.02 -28.20
C PRO A 308 -16.08 -22.38 -27.85
N GLY A 309 -16.78 -23.47 -28.22
CA GLY A 309 -16.30 -24.84 -28.04
C GLY A 309 -16.62 -25.47 -26.67
N PRO A 310 -16.15 -26.70 -26.43
CA PRO A 310 -16.34 -27.37 -25.14
C PRO A 310 -15.57 -26.63 -24.04
N LEU A 311 -16.28 -26.30 -22.96
CA LEU A 311 -15.73 -25.58 -21.82
C LEU A 311 -14.56 -26.38 -21.20
N LYS A 312 -13.35 -25.85 -21.30
CA LYS A 312 -12.15 -26.39 -20.67
C LYS A 312 -11.50 -25.29 -19.83
N ILE A 313 -12.15 -24.97 -18.71
CA ILE A 313 -11.62 -24.03 -17.71
C ILE A 313 -10.45 -24.71 -17.00
N GLY A 314 -9.27 -24.06 -17.00
CA GLY A 314 -8.14 -24.45 -16.15
C GLY A 314 -8.41 -24.23 -14.66
N GLU A 315 -7.52 -24.70 -13.79
CA GLU A 315 -7.65 -24.46 -12.35
C GLU A 315 -7.06 -23.10 -11.94
N ASP A 316 -7.38 -22.65 -10.73
CA ASP A 316 -6.79 -21.48 -10.05
C ASP A 316 -7.21 -20.07 -10.49
N LYS A 317 -6.60 -19.09 -9.82
CA LYS A 317 -6.88 -17.66 -9.92
C LYS A 317 -6.62 -17.05 -11.31
N PRO A 318 -5.55 -17.42 -12.06
CA PRO A 318 -5.30 -16.91 -13.42
C PRO A 318 -6.47 -17.15 -14.38
N GLU A 319 -7.07 -18.33 -14.32
CA GLU A 319 -8.17 -18.70 -15.21
C GLU A 319 -9.46 -17.97 -14.82
N ASN A 320 -9.73 -17.82 -13.51
CA ASN A 320 -10.84 -17.03 -13.01
C ASN A 320 -10.80 -15.58 -13.51
N GLN A 321 -9.61 -14.96 -13.60
CA GLN A 321 -9.46 -13.62 -14.18
C GLN A 321 -9.71 -13.59 -15.68
N ASN A 322 -9.15 -14.54 -16.43
CA ASN A 322 -9.34 -14.60 -17.88
C ASN A 322 -10.82 -14.83 -18.22
N HIS A 323 -11.50 -15.66 -17.43
CA HIS A 323 -12.94 -15.87 -17.55
C HIS A 323 -13.74 -14.62 -17.12
N ALA A 324 -13.33 -13.92 -16.06
CA ALA A 324 -13.99 -12.68 -15.62
C ALA A 324 -13.84 -11.54 -16.64
N LEU A 325 -12.73 -11.52 -17.39
CA LEU A 325 -12.40 -10.44 -18.32
C LEU A 325 -13.48 -10.19 -19.39
N ILE A 326 -14.16 -11.25 -19.85
CA ILE A 326 -15.22 -11.14 -20.88
C ILE A 326 -16.44 -10.34 -20.38
N TYR A 327 -16.63 -10.25 -19.06
CA TYR A 327 -17.74 -9.52 -18.44
C TYR A 327 -17.39 -8.05 -18.14
N THR A 328 -16.14 -7.65 -18.37
CA THR A 328 -15.68 -6.26 -18.15
C THR A 328 -15.98 -5.36 -19.34
N ARG A 329 -16.09 -4.04 -19.09
CA ARG A 329 -16.36 -3.00 -20.10
C ARG A 329 -15.32 -1.87 -20.06
N GLY A 330 -15.32 -1.03 -21.08
CA GLY A 330 -14.39 0.10 -21.19
C GLY A 330 -13.08 -0.28 -21.88
N ASP A 331 -12.12 0.62 -21.91
CA ASP A 331 -10.88 0.44 -22.65
C ASP A 331 -9.77 -0.12 -21.77
N SER A 332 -9.90 0.06 -20.45
CA SER A 332 -8.97 -0.45 -19.46
C SER A 332 -9.65 -1.27 -18.36
N VAL A 333 -8.87 -2.09 -17.68
CA VAL A 333 -9.36 -2.98 -16.62
C VAL A 333 -8.37 -3.04 -15.47
N GLN A 334 -8.85 -2.95 -14.25
CA GLN A 334 -8.07 -3.15 -13.04
C GLN A 334 -8.49 -4.48 -12.39
N THR A 335 -7.53 -5.32 -12.07
CA THR A 335 -7.78 -6.56 -11.33
C THR A 335 -7.30 -6.39 -9.90
N ILE A 336 -8.20 -6.43 -8.94
CA ILE A 336 -7.85 -6.27 -7.53
C ILE A 336 -8.07 -7.62 -6.85
N ASP A 337 -7.12 -8.06 -6.03
CA ASP A 337 -7.30 -9.26 -5.21
C ASP A 337 -8.17 -8.96 -3.99
N MET A 338 -8.85 -9.99 -3.46
CA MET A 338 -9.82 -9.87 -2.37
C MET A 338 -9.20 -9.33 -1.06
N ASN A 339 -7.88 -9.31 -0.92
CA ASN A 339 -7.15 -8.77 0.23
C ASN A 339 -6.57 -7.35 -0.01
N GLN A 340 -6.84 -6.73 -1.16
CA GLN A 340 -6.32 -5.41 -1.52
C GLN A 340 -7.36 -4.30 -1.31
N ASP A 341 -6.91 -3.13 -0.86
CA ASP A 341 -7.77 -1.97 -0.60
C ASP A 341 -7.29 -0.77 -1.42
N SER A 342 -8.19 0.18 -1.66
CA SER A 342 -7.89 1.44 -2.32
C SER A 342 -8.33 2.61 -1.45
N TYR A 343 -7.72 3.76 -1.64
CA TYR A 343 -8.03 4.98 -0.88
C TYR A 343 -8.82 5.97 -1.73
N PHE A 344 -9.73 6.70 -1.07
CA PHE A 344 -10.62 7.63 -1.76
C PHE A 344 -9.86 8.75 -2.48
N GLU A 345 -8.84 9.28 -1.81
CA GLU A 345 -7.96 10.32 -2.32
C GLU A 345 -7.18 9.87 -3.57
N GLU A 346 -6.75 8.61 -3.62
CA GLU A 346 -6.09 8.03 -4.79
C GLU A 346 -7.06 7.85 -5.96
N ALA A 347 -8.31 7.47 -5.68
CA ALA A 347 -9.35 7.32 -6.69
C ALA A 347 -9.68 8.65 -7.41
N LEU A 348 -9.40 9.82 -6.82
CA LEU A 348 -9.58 11.12 -7.48
C LEU A 348 -8.62 11.32 -8.67
N LYS A 349 -7.48 10.64 -8.67
CA LYS A 349 -6.46 10.75 -9.72
C LYS A 349 -6.67 9.77 -10.87
N VAL A 350 -7.68 8.91 -10.82
CA VAL A 350 -7.90 7.88 -11.84
C VAL A 350 -8.02 8.48 -13.25
N ARG A 351 -8.57 9.69 -13.38
CA ARG A 351 -8.63 10.42 -14.66
C ARG A 351 -7.23 10.74 -15.20
N ASN A 352 -6.38 11.32 -14.37
CA ASN A 352 -5.00 11.63 -14.73
C ASN A 352 -4.21 10.37 -15.07
N LEU A 353 -4.40 9.32 -14.27
CA LEU A 353 -3.72 8.05 -14.45
C LEU A 353 -4.08 7.43 -15.80
N LEU A 354 -5.35 7.33 -16.17
CA LEU A 354 -5.76 6.70 -17.43
C LEU A 354 -5.26 7.46 -18.68
N GLU A 355 -5.05 8.78 -18.59
CA GLU A 355 -4.48 9.55 -19.70
C GLU A 355 -3.03 9.16 -20.02
N GLU A 356 -2.33 8.47 -19.11
CA GLU A 356 -0.99 7.96 -19.36
C GLU A 356 -0.93 7.00 -20.55
N TYR A 357 -2.03 6.29 -20.83
CA TYR A 357 -2.15 5.46 -22.05
C TYR A 357 -2.00 6.28 -23.35
N GLY A 358 -2.33 7.57 -23.30
CA GLY A 358 -2.16 8.50 -24.42
C GLY A 358 -0.72 9.00 -24.60
N VAL A 359 0.10 8.97 -23.55
CA VAL A 359 1.46 9.52 -23.54
C VAL A 359 2.45 8.55 -24.19
N ASN A 360 3.39 9.09 -24.96
CA ASN A 360 4.45 8.30 -25.56
C ASN A 360 5.75 8.39 -24.74
N TYR A 361 6.17 7.26 -24.17
CA TYR A 361 7.40 7.13 -23.38
C TYR A 361 8.59 6.60 -24.23
N GLY A 362 8.61 6.94 -25.52
CA GLY A 362 9.67 6.57 -26.46
C GLY A 362 9.23 5.48 -27.42
N ILE A 363 9.50 4.21 -27.09
CA ILE A 363 9.38 3.10 -28.06
C ILE A 363 7.90 2.72 -28.29
N ARG A 364 7.06 2.75 -27.24
CA ARG A 364 5.64 2.35 -27.29
C ARG A 364 4.82 3.11 -26.26
N LYS A 365 3.51 3.19 -26.51
CA LYS A 365 2.52 3.57 -25.49
C LYS A 365 2.51 2.54 -24.35
N PRO A 366 2.25 2.97 -23.11
CA PRO A 366 2.17 2.03 -21.99
C PRO A 366 0.96 1.10 -22.18
N THR A 367 1.08 -0.12 -21.69
CA THR A 367 -0.01 -1.13 -21.70
C THR A 367 -0.44 -1.53 -20.30
N ILE A 368 0.33 -1.10 -19.30
CA ILE A 368 0.13 -1.33 -17.87
C ILE A 368 0.45 0.00 -17.19
N LEU A 369 -0.43 0.43 -16.30
CA LEU A 369 -0.22 1.60 -15.45
C LEU A 369 -0.03 1.16 -14.01
N GLY A 370 1.16 1.47 -13.51
CA GLY A 370 1.59 1.16 -12.16
C GLY A 370 0.79 1.92 -11.10
N VAL A 371 0.10 1.21 -10.21
CA VAL A 371 -0.42 1.79 -8.97
C VAL A 371 0.53 1.42 -7.84
N ARG A 372 0.74 2.33 -6.89
CA ARG A 372 1.58 2.05 -5.73
C ARG A 372 0.78 1.32 -4.67
N GLU A 373 1.35 0.22 -4.18
CA GLU A 373 0.71 -0.66 -3.21
C GLU A 373 1.05 -0.27 -1.78
N HIS A 374 0.17 -0.61 -0.85
CA HIS A 374 0.47 -0.51 0.58
C HIS A 374 -0.12 -1.72 1.32
N VAL A 375 0.76 -2.60 1.77
CA VAL A 375 0.38 -3.76 2.58
C VAL A 375 0.16 -3.33 4.04
N PHE A 376 -1.07 -3.46 4.51
CA PHE A 376 -1.52 -2.92 5.79
C PHE A 376 -1.08 -3.70 7.02
N MET A 377 -0.76 -4.99 6.87
CA MET A 377 -0.30 -5.81 8.01
C MET A 377 1.13 -5.49 8.43
N GLY A 378 1.89 -4.76 7.61
CA GLY A 378 3.29 -4.46 7.90
C GLY A 378 3.53 -3.70 9.22
N SER A 379 2.52 -3.01 9.76
CA SER A 379 2.66 -2.29 11.03
C SER A 379 2.28 -3.11 12.28
N VAL A 380 1.82 -4.35 12.14
CA VAL A 380 1.28 -5.14 13.26
C VAL A 380 2.39 -5.80 14.08
N SER A 381 3.41 -6.33 13.42
CA SER A 381 4.58 -6.94 14.06
C SER A 381 5.76 -6.92 13.08
N SER A 382 6.96 -7.14 13.59
CA SER A 382 8.15 -7.29 12.73
C SER A 382 8.02 -8.43 11.74
N LEU A 383 7.42 -9.56 12.15
CA LEU A 383 7.15 -10.68 11.26
C LEU A 383 6.15 -10.28 10.17
N ALA A 384 5.09 -9.55 10.53
CA ALA A 384 4.12 -9.08 9.56
C ALA A 384 4.71 -8.03 8.60
N TRP A 385 5.63 -7.19 9.07
CA TRP A 385 6.43 -6.29 8.25
C TRP A 385 7.28 -7.05 7.23
N PHE A 386 7.98 -8.10 7.67
CA PHE A 386 8.79 -8.91 6.77
C PHE A 386 7.96 -9.61 5.69
N MET A 387 6.87 -10.27 6.09
CA MET A 387 5.95 -10.91 5.15
C MET A 387 5.34 -9.90 4.17
N SER A 388 5.07 -8.69 4.64
CA SER A 388 4.60 -7.56 3.83
C SER A 388 5.64 -7.14 2.80
N ALA A 389 6.90 -6.97 3.19
CA ALA A 389 7.98 -6.59 2.27
C ALA A 389 8.24 -7.68 1.21
N GLN A 390 8.22 -8.95 1.62
CA GLN A 390 8.34 -10.09 0.71
C GLN A 390 7.19 -10.12 -0.32
N GLU A 391 5.96 -9.88 0.12
CA GLU A 391 4.78 -9.83 -0.75
C GLU A 391 4.89 -8.67 -1.76
N THR A 392 5.29 -7.47 -1.32
CA THR A 392 5.48 -6.33 -2.23
C THR A 392 6.56 -6.62 -3.28
N SER A 393 7.72 -7.14 -2.88
CA SER A 393 8.79 -7.56 -3.79
C SER A 393 8.29 -8.55 -4.85
N PHE A 394 7.46 -9.50 -4.43
CA PHE A 394 6.90 -10.53 -5.31
C PHE A 394 5.85 -9.99 -6.28
N VAL A 395 4.85 -9.29 -5.75
CA VAL A 395 3.67 -8.83 -6.48
C VAL A 395 3.99 -7.62 -7.36
N THR A 396 4.91 -6.77 -6.92
CA THR A 396 5.27 -5.54 -7.62
C THR A 396 6.52 -5.71 -8.48
N LEU A 397 7.69 -5.93 -7.88
CA LEU A 397 8.96 -5.93 -8.61
C LEU A 397 9.10 -7.15 -9.52
N GLY A 398 8.82 -8.34 -8.98
CA GLY A 398 8.87 -9.60 -9.72
C GLY A 398 7.99 -9.55 -10.97
N GLN A 399 6.74 -9.11 -10.83
CA GLN A 399 5.79 -9.04 -11.93
C GLN A 399 6.18 -8.02 -13.00
N ARG A 400 6.62 -6.81 -12.60
CA ARG A 400 7.02 -5.76 -13.54
C ARG A 400 8.25 -6.18 -14.35
N VAL A 401 9.22 -6.85 -13.73
CA VAL A 401 10.40 -7.41 -14.42
C VAL A 401 10.03 -8.58 -15.35
N LEU A 402 9.12 -9.45 -14.91
CA LEU A 402 8.59 -10.55 -15.73
C LEU A 402 7.85 -10.01 -16.97
N ALA A 403 7.06 -8.94 -16.84
CA ALA A 403 6.42 -8.30 -17.99
C ALA A 403 7.42 -7.56 -18.89
N ASN A 404 8.42 -6.89 -18.32
CA ASN A 404 9.43 -6.15 -19.07
C ASN A 404 10.78 -6.14 -18.32
N PRO A 405 11.86 -6.66 -18.91
CA PRO A 405 12.04 -7.04 -20.33
C PRO A 405 11.61 -8.47 -20.69
N LEU A 406 11.28 -9.33 -19.72
CA LEU A 406 11.18 -10.78 -19.96
C LEU A 406 9.95 -11.22 -20.78
N LYS A 407 8.93 -10.35 -20.95
CA LYS A 407 7.70 -10.61 -21.71
C LYS A 407 6.95 -11.87 -21.27
N ILE A 408 7.11 -12.27 -20.02
CA ILE A 408 6.36 -13.34 -19.38
C ILE A 408 5.00 -12.78 -18.98
N ARG A 409 3.94 -13.57 -19.18
CA ARG A 409 2.57 -13.18 -18.82
C ARG A 409 2.48 -13.00 -17.30
N LEU A 410 1.76 -11.96 -16.89
CA LEU A 410 1.66 -11.52 -15.51
C LEU A 410 0.92 -12.53 -14.63
N HIS A 411 1.33 -12.54 -13.36
CA HIS A 411 0.65 -13.24 -12.29
C HIS A 411 -0.56 -12.45 -11.80
N TYR A 412 -1.55 -13.20 -11.35
CA TYR A 412 -2.73 -12.74 -10.65
C TYR A 412 -2.39 -11.87 -9.42
N GLY A 413 -3.15 -10.78 -9.20
CA GLY A 413 -3.18 -10.06 -7.92
C GLY A 413 -2.44 -8.72 -7.88
N HIS A 414 -1.96 -8.19 -9.00
CA HIS A 414 -1.42 -6.82 -9.03
C HIS A 414 -2.55 -5.79 -9.26
N PRO A 415 -2.68 -4.72 -8.45
CA PRO A 415 -3.73 -3.71 -8.57
C PRO A 415 -3.43 -2.69 -9.69
N ASP A 416 -2.47 -2.97 -10.56
CA ASP A 416 -2.22 -2.17 -11.75
C ASP A 416 -3.44 -2.14 -12.68
N ILE A 417 -3.49 -1.09 -13.49
CA ILE A 417 -4.51 -0.94 -14.53
C ILE A 417 -3.92 -1.45 -15.85
N PHE A 418 -4.70 -2.23 -16.59
CA PHE A 418 -4.30 -2.86 -17.85
C PHE A 418 -5.08 -2.29 -19.05
N ASP A 419 -4.42 -2.17 -20.19
CA ASP A 419 -5.08 -1.92 -21.48
C ASP A 419 -5.87 -3.17 -21.89
N ARG A 420 -7.19 -3.09 -21.78
CA ARG A 420 -8.06 -4.26 -21.96
C ARG A 420 -7.94 -4.83 -23.36
N PHE A 421 -7.87 -3.99 -24.40
CA PHE A 421 -7.81 -4.44 -25.79
C PHE A 421 -6.48 -5.13 -26.10
N TRP A 422 -5.38 -4.60 -25.57
CA TRP A 422 -4.06 -5.19 -25.76
C TRP A 422 -3.97 -6.61 -25.19
N PHE A 423 -4.53 -6.83 -23.99
CA PHE A 423 -4.52 -8.13 -23.32
C PHE A 423 -5.57 -9.10 -23.87
N LEU A 424 -6.78 -8.63 -24.24
CA LEU A 424 -7.79 -9.45 -24.89
C LEU A 424 -7.27 -10.09 -26.19
N ALA A 425 -6.58 -9.31 -27.02
CA ALA A 425 -5.99 -9.81 -28.27
C ALA A 425 -4.86 -10.84 -28.04
N ARG A 426 -4.38 -11.00 -26.80
CA ARG A 426 -3.27 -11.89 -26.43
C ARG A 426 -3.71 -13.06 -25.55
N GLY A 427 -5.02 -13.30 -25.43
CA GLY A 427 -5.57 -14.43 -24.69
C GLY A 427 -5.65 -14.21 -23.18
N GLY A 428 -5.87 -12.96 -22.74
CA GLY A 428 -6.23 -12.63 -21.37
C GLY A 428 -5.15 -11.83 -20.61
N LEU A 429 -5.47 -11.48 -19.37
CA LEU A 429 -4.58 -10.75 -18.45
C LEU A 429 -3.53 -11.69 -17.85
N SER A 430 -3.92 -12.93 -17.59
CA SER A 430 -3.10 -13.91 -16.88
C SER A 430 -2.79 -15.10 -17.78
N LYS A 431 -1.76 -15.89 -17.43
CA LYS A 431 -1.42 -17.07 -18.23
C LYS A 431 -2.52 -18.13 -18.14
N ALA A 432 -3.23 -18.36 -19.24
CA ALA A 432 -4.12 -19.51 -19.40
C ALA A 432 -3.28 -20.77 -19.63
N SER A 433 -3.24 -21.67 -18.65
CA SER A 433 -2.50 -22.93 -18.74
C SER A 433 -3.31 -24.02 -18.06
N ARG A 434 -3.46 -25.15 -18.74
CA ARG A 434 -4.23 -26.29 -18.23
C ARG A 434 -3.53 -27.06 -17.12
N VAL A 435 -2.19 -26.99 -17.07
CA VAL A 435 -1.36 -27.90 -16.27
C VAL A 435 -0.37 -27.16 -15.37
N ILE A 436 0.07 -25.97 -15.78
CA ILE A 436 1.16 -25.25 -15.09
C ILE A 436 0.81 -23.77 -14.92
N ASN A 437 0.53 -23.37 -13.70
CA ASN A 437 0.40 -22.00 -13.23
C ASN A 437 1.81 -21.43 -12.96
N ILE A 438 2.51 -20.94 -14.00
CA ILE A 438 3.96 -20.61 -13.96
C ILE A 438 4.41 -19.89 -12.69
N SER A 439 3.68 -18.89 -12.24
CA SER A 439 4.06 -18.09 -11.07
C SER A 439 3.88 -18.92 -9.79
N GLU A 440 2.66 -19.30 -9.41
CA GLU A 440 2.44 -20.09 -8.18
C GLU A 440 3.20 -21.42 -8.23
N ASP A 441 3.30 -22.06 -9.40
CA ASP A 441 4.04 -23.30 -9.58
C ASP A 441 5.55 -23.10 -9.51
N ILE A 442 6.16 -22.06 -10.10
CA ILE A 442 7.61 -21.84 -9.96
C ILE A 442 7.95 -21.63 -8.48
N PHE A 443 7.14 -20.85 -7.75
CA PHE A 443 7.37 -20.63 -6.33
C PHE A 443 7.08 -21.87 -5.50
N PHE A 444 6.05 -22.62 -5.84
CA PHE A 444 5.79 -23.94 -5.27
C PHE A 444 6.96 -24.91 -5.55
N TRP A 445 7.48 -24.98 -6.77
CA TRP A 445 8.62 -25.80 -7.16
C TRP A 445 9.91 -25.33 -6.51
N LEU A 446 10.10 -24.03 -6.33
CA LEU A 446 11.22 -23.45 -5.60
C LEU A 446 11.13 -23.82 -4.11
N GLN A 447 9.94 -23.73 -3.52
CA GLN A 447 9.70 -24.12 -2.13
C GLN A 447 9.83 -25.64 -1.93
N LEU A 448 9.37 -26.43 -2.90
CA LEU A 448 9.60 -27.88 -2.98
C LEU A 448 11.08 -28.20 -3.13
N TYR A 449 11.83 -27.46 -3.95
CA TYR A 449 13.26 -27.63 -4.10
C TYR A 449 13.97 -27.35 -2.78
N PHE A 450 13.64 -26.24 -2.11
CA PHE A 450 14.18 -25.93 -0.79
C PHE A 450 13.79 -27.01 0.24
N ALA A 451 12.54 -27.51 0.21
CA ALA A 451 12.07 -28.54 1.14
C ALA A 451 12.77 -29.87 0.88
N ARG A 452 12.94 -30.26 -0.38
CA ARG A 452 13.71 -31.45 -0.80
C ARG A 452 15.18 -31.34 -0.41
N SER A 453 15.82 -30.21 -0.71
CA SER A 453 17.22 -29.96 -0.35
C SER A 453 17.41 -30.05 1.17
N THR A 454 16.53 -29.41 1.91
CA THR A 454 16.50 -29.46 3.37
C THR A 454 16.28 -30.88 3.90
N MET A 455 15.36 -31.64 3.30
CA MET A 455 15.11 -33.04 3.64
C MET A 455 16.37 -33.90 3.43
N MET A 456 17.07 -33.73 2.30
CA MET A 456 18.30 -34.47 2.01
C MET A 456 19.39 -34.18 3.04
N VAL A 457 19.49 -32.93 3.52
CA VAL A 457 20.43 -32.59 4.58
C VAL A 457 20.06 -33.19 5.92
N ILE A 458 18.78 -33.14 6.31
CA ILE A 458 18.33 -33.82 7.52
C ILE A 458 18.68 -35.32 7.43
N LEU A 459 18.35 -35.99 6.32
CA LEU A 459 18.69 -37.40 6.12
C LEU A 459 20.20 -37.66 6.16
N THR A 460 21.01 -36.78 5.59
CA THR A 460 22.48 -36.90 5.59
C THR A 460 23.04 -36.76 7.00
N VAL A 461 22.53 -35.81 7.80
CA VAL A 461 22.92 -35.64 9.20
C VAL A 461 22.55 -36.87 10.02
N TYR A 462 21.34 -37.39 9.87
CA TYR A 462 20.92 -38.62 10.55
C TYR A 462 21.76 -39.84 10.14
N ALA A 463 21.99 -40.03 8.84
CA ALA A 463 22.80 -41.13 8.33
C ALA A 463 24.25 -41.04 8.82
N PHE A 464 24.82 -39.84 8.83
CA PHE A 464 26.17 -39.59 9.35
C PHE A 464 26.25 -39.91 10.86
N LEU A 465 25.32 -39.42 11.66
CA LEU A 465 25.31 -39.62 13.11
C LEU A 465 25.06 -41.07 13.49
N LEU A 466 24.08 -41.73 12.85
CA LEU A 466 23.82 -43.15 13.07
C LEU A 466 24.98 -44.03 12.59
N GLY A 467 25.60 -43.69 11.46
CA GLY A 467 26.79 -44.37 10.96
C GLY A 467 27.98 -44.24 11.93
N ARG A 468 28.23 -43.04 12.45
CA ARG A 468 29.25 -42.80 13.49
C ARG A 468 28.95 -43.59 14.76
N LEU A 469 27.74 -43.48 15.28
CA LEU A 469 27.31 -44.23 16.46
C LEU A 469 27.52 -45.74 16.27
N TYR A 470 27.18 -46.29 15.11
CA TYR A 470 27.43 -47.69 14.78
C TYR A 470 28.92 -48.06 14.77
N LEU A 471 29.77 -47.23 14.17
CA LEU A 471 31.23 -47.46 14.14
C LEU A 471 31.85 -47.47 15.53
N VAL A 472 31.37 -46.62 16.44
CA VAL A 472 31.84 -46.58 17.83
C VAL A 472 31.37 -47.82 18.59
N LEU A 473 30.08 -48.15 18.49
CA LEU A 473 29.49 -49.30 19.19
C LEU A 473 30.02 -50.65 18.68
N SER A 474 30.48 -50.72 17.42
CA SER A 474 31.12 -51.90 16.85
C SER A 474 32.62 -52.01 17.17
N GLY A 475 33.23 -50.98 17.77
CA GLY A 475 34.67 -50.93 18.05
C GLY A 475 35.55 -50.77 16.81
N ILE A 476 34.96 -50.54 15.64
CA ILE A 476 35.67 -50.36 14.36
C ILE A 476 36.26 -48.96 14.26
N GLU A 477 35.68 -47.97 14.96
CA GLU A 477 36.20 -46.59 14.97
C GLU A 477 37.65 -46.52 15.47
N ASP A 478 38.01 -47.30 16.50
CA ASP A 478 39.38 -47.40 17.02
C ASP A 478 40.38 -47.95 15.99
N ALA A 479 39.93 -48.85 15.11
CA ALA A 479 40.74 -49.42 14.03
C ALA A 479 40.83 -48.48 12.81
N ALA A 480 39.78 -47.70 12.53
CA ALA A 480 39.73 -46.75 11.42
C ALA A 480 40.49 -45.43 11.70
N LEU A 481 40.76 -45.14 12.97
CA LEU A 481 41.53 -43.96 13.42
C LEU A 481 42.99 -43.96 12.97
N ALA A 482 43.50 -45.09 12.49
CA ALA A 482 44.86 -45.17 11.97
C ALA A 482 45.05 -44.49 10.60
N ASP A 483 43.98 -44.17 9.84
CA ASP A 483 44.16 -43.86 8.40
C ASP A 483 43.38 -42.66 7.80
N SER A 484 42.48 -41.94 8.51
CA SER A 484 42.02 -40.63 7.98
C SER A 484 41.40 -39.66 9.00
N HIS A 485 41.94 -38.45 9.06
CA HIS A 485 41.35 -37.31 9.75
C HIS A 485 40.93 -36.25 8.73
N THR A 486 39.66 -36.21 8.31
CA THR A 486 39.06 -34.95 7.83
C THR A 486 37.54 -34.99 7.80
N ASN A 487 36.89 -34.35 8.78
CA ASN A 487 35.48 -33.93 8.68
C ASN A 487 35.30 -32.66 7.82
N LYS A 488 36.35 -32.22 7.10
CA LYS A 488 36.35 -31.00 6.27
C LYS A 488 35.29 -31.02 5.17
N ALA A 489 35.02 -32.17 4.57
CA ALA A 489 34.03 -32.29 3.49
C ALA A 489 32.60 -32.09 4.00
N LEU A 490 32.23 -32.75 5.11
CA LEU A 490 30.93 -32.54 5.76
C LEU A 490 30.79 -31.10 6.22
N GLY A 491 31.89 -30.51 6.72
CA GLY A 491 31.86 -29.13 7.16
C GLY A 491 31.75 -28.09 6.05
N ALA A 492 32.39 -28.32 4.91
CA ALA A 492 32.21 -27.50 3.72
C ALA A 492 30.76 -27.57 3.21
N ILE A 493 30.15 -28.76 3.22
CA ILE A 493 28.75 -28.97 2.81
C ILE A 493 27.78 -28.23 3.75
N LEU A 494 27.95 -28.36 5.08
CA LEU A 494 27.11 -27.68 6.06
C LEU A 494 27.27 -26.15 6.02
N ASN A 495 28.50 -25.64 5.83
CA ASN A 495 28.75 -24.20 5.70
C ASN A 495 28.17 -23.63 4.39
N GLN A 496 28.23 -24.37 3.29
CA GLN A 496 27.66 -23.94 2.01
C GLN A 496 26.13 -23.95 2.08
N GLN A 497 25.54 -24.96 2.72
CA GLN A 497 24.11 -25.03 3.04
C GLN A 497 23.66 -23.84 3.90
N PHE A 498 24.45 -23.43 4.90
CA PHE A 498 24.13 -22.33 5.80
C PHE A 498 23.90 -21.00 5.07
N ILE A 499 24.71 -20.70 4.04
CA ILE A 499 24.55 -19.48 3.22
C ILE A 499 23.21 -19.49 2.45
N PHE A 500 22.79 -20.66 1.95
CA PHE A 500 21.52 -20.80 1.20
C PHE A 500 20.28 -20.92 2.11
N GLN A 501 20.39 -21.56 3.28
CA GLN A 501 19.28 -21.77 4.21
C GLN A 501 19.02 -20.58 5.13
N LEU A 502 20.01 -19.74 5.42
CA LEU A 502 19.82 -18.50 6.19
C LEU A 502 18.95 -17.46 5.48
N GLY A 503 18.32 -17.77 4.34
CA GLY A 503 17.41 -16.84 3.69
C GLY A 503 18.09 -15.60 3.09
N LEU A 504 19.43 -15.56 3.02
CA LEU A 504 20.18 -14.47 2.39
C LEU A 504 19.78 -14.28 0.93
N PHE A 505 19.61 -15.37 0.18
CA PHE A 505 19.20 -15.30 -1.22
C PHE A 505 17.75 -14.82 -1.40
N PRO A 506 16.75 -15.33 -0.64
CA PRO A 506 15.41 -14.73 -0.56
C PRO A 506 15.36 -13.27 -0.07
N ALA A 507 16.32 -12.81 0.73
CA ALA A 507 16.35 -11.44 1.27
C ALA A 507 16.91 -10.41 0.27
N LEU A 508 17.63 -10.83 -0.78
CA LEU A 508 18.23 -9.92 -1.76
C LEU A 508 17.19 -9.04 -2.50
N PRO A 509 16.07 -9.59 -3.03
CA PRO A 509 15.04 -8.75 -3.67
C PRO A 509 14.47 -7.69 -2.73
N MET A 510 14.23 -8.06 -1.47
CA MET A 510 13.72 -7.14 -0.44
C MET A 510 14.72 -6.02 -0.13
N ILE A 511 16.01 -6.33 0.00
CA ILE A 511 17.06 -5.31 0.21
C ILE A 511 17.12 -4.35 -0.98
N MET A 512 17.03 -4.87 -2.21
CA MET A 512 17.02 -4.05 -3.41
C MET A 512 15.80 -3.11 -3.44
N GLU A 513 14.62 -3.60 -3.08
CA GLU A 513 13.39 -2.81 -3.02
C GLU A 513 13.46 -1.72 -1.96
N ASN A 514 13.78 -2.07 -0.70
CA ASN A 514 13.89 -1.08 0.37
C ASN A 514 14.95 -0.03 0.06
N SER A 515 16.02 -0.41 -0.65
CA SER A 515 17.05 0.53 -1.08
C SER A 515 16.54 1.55 -2.10
N ILE A 516 15.60 1.15 -2.96
CA ILE A 516 14.96 2.04 -3.95
C ILE A 516 13.87 2.88 -3.29
N GLU A 517 13.06 2.31 -2.41
CA GLU A 517 11.89 2.98 -1.84
C GLU A 517 12.22 3.92 -0.66
N HIS A 518 13.07 3.46 0.26
CA HIS A 518 13.38 4.14 1.52
C HIS A 518 14.84 4.63 1.57
N GLY A 519 15.67 4.13 0.66
CA GLY A 519 17.08 4.48 0.56
C GLY A 519 17.99 3.39 1.12
N PHE A 520 19.22 3.32 0.60
CA PHE A 520 20.15 2.23 0.89
C PHE A 520 20.48 2.08 2.39
N LEU A 521 20.70 3.19 3.11
CA LEU A 521 21.05 3.14 4.53
C LEU A 521 19.91 2.59 5.39
N GLU A 522 18.67 2.96 5.07
CA GLU A 522 17.48 2.49 5.79
C GLU A 522 17.27 1.00 5.52
N ALA A 523 17.47 0.55 4.27
CA ALA A 523 17.42 -0.87 3.92
C ALA A 523 18.44 -1.74 4.67
N ILE A 524 19.67 -1.24 4.88
CA ILE A 524 20.69 -1.94 5.68
C ILE A 524 20.30 -1.97 7.16
N TRP A 525 19.74 -0.87 7.68
CA TRP A 525 19.26 -0.82 9.07
C TRP A 525 18.12 -1.80 9.33
N ASP A 526 17.17 -1.91 8.39
CA ASP A 526 16.08 -2.89 8.44
C ASP A 526 16.62 -4.31 8.45
N LEU A 527 17.60 -4.60 7.58
CA LEU A 527 18.24 -5.92 7.53
C LEU A 527 18.89 -6.28 8.87
N LEU A 528 19.61 -5.35 9.50
CA LEU A 528 20.22 -5.56 10.82
C LEU A 528 19.17 -5.78 11.90
N THR A 529 18.09 -5.01 11.87
CA THR A 529 16.97 -5.14 12.82
C THR A 529 16.32 -6.52 12.70
N MET A 530 16.14 -7.04 11.48
CA MET A 530 15.63 -8.39 11.25
C MET A 530 16.54 -9.48 11.85
N GLN A 531 17.86 -9.29 11.79
CA GLN A 531 18.79 -10.24 12.42
C GLN A 531 18.64 -10.27 13.93
N LEU A 532 18.55 -9.08 14.54
CA LEU A 532 18.38 -8.94 16.00
C LEU A 532 17.04 -9.53 16.48
N GLN A 533 16.03 -9.58 15.63
CA GLN A 533 14.72 -10.15 15.93
C GLN A 533 14.61 -11.65 15.67
N LEU A 534 15.73 -12.32 15.31
CA LEU A 534 15.79 -13.76 15.05
C LEU A 534 14.89 -14.21 13.88
N SER A 535 14.64 -13.32 12.90
CA SER A 535 13.78 -13.66 11.74
C SER A 535 14.30 -14.87 10.95
N TYR A 536 15.62 -15.06 10.86
CA TYR A 536 16.19 -16.25 10.22
C TYR A 536 15.99 -17.55 11.00
N VAL A 537 15.95 -17.47 12.34
CA VAL A 537 15.60 -18.63 13.17
C VAL A 537 14.15 -19.04 12.89
N PHE A 538 13.24 -18.06 12.86
CA PHE A 538 11.84 -18.29 12.51
C PHE A 538 11.67 -18.85 11.10
N TYR A 539 12.38 -18.32 10.11
CA TYR A 539 12.35 -18.82 8.74
C TYR A 539 12.82 -20.29 8.66
N THR A 540 13.91 -20.62 9.35
CA THR A 540 14.47 -21.98 9.40
C THR A 540 13.47 -22.95 10.05
N PHE A 541 12.83 -22.56 11.15
CA PHE A 541 11.78 -23.33 11.82
C PHE A 541 10.54 -23.55 10.91
N SER A 542 10.09 -22.49 10.23
CA SER A 542 8.97 -22.58 9.28
C SER A 542 9.29 -23.52 8.10
N MET A 543 10.54 -23.47 7.62
CA MET A 543 11.05 -24.34 6.58
C MET A 543 11.16 -25.80 7.05
N GLY A 544 11.58 -26.04 8.30
CA GLY A 544 11.59 -27.35 8.95
C GLY A 544 10.18 -27.97 9.04
N THR A 545 9.19 -27.16 9.41
CA THR A 545 7.76 -27.56 9.41
C THR A 545 7.32 -28.02 8.02
N SER A 546 7.56 -27.18 7.01
CA SER A 546 7.20 -27.46 5.62
C SER A 546 7.87 -28.74 5.11
N THR A 547 9.15 -28.92 5.43
CA THR A 547 9.94 -30.09 5.05
C THR A 547 9.43 -31.38 5.69
N HIS A 548 9.05 -31.35 6.98
CA HIS A 548 8.49 -32.52 7.66
C HIS A 548 7.19 -33.01 6.99
N PHE A 549 6.24 -32.10 6.76
CA PHE A 549 4.98 -32.46 6.14
C PHE A 549 5.15 -32.84 4.67
N PHE A 550 6.05 -32.18 3.95
CA PHE A 550 6.42 -32.58 2.59
C PHE A 550 6.95 -34.02 2.55
N GLY A 551 7.95 -34.36 3.38
CA GLY A 551 8.49 -35.72 3.45
C GLY A 551 7.41 -36.74 3.81
N ARG A 552 6.54 -36.42 4.77
CA ARG A 552 5.40 -37.27 5.13
C ARG A 552 4.48 -37.56 3.93
N THR A 553 4.17 -36.54 3.15
CA THR A 553 3.36 -36.67 1.92
C THR A 553 4.07 -37.54 0.89
N VAL A 554 5.38 -37.38 0.69
CA VAL A 554 6.18 -38.20 -0.24
C VAL A 554 6.19 -39.67 0.18
N PHE A 555 6.39 -39.96 1.47
CA PHE A 555 6.54 -41.34 1.95
C PHE A 555 5.22 -42.09 2.14
N HIS A 556 4.15 -41.40 2.57
CA HIS A 556 2.90 -42.07 2.97
C HIS A 556 1.71 -41.74 2.04
N GLY A 557 1.88 -40.81 1.10
CA GLY A 557 0.77 -40.27 0.31
C GLY A 557 -0.22 -39.46 1.16
N GLY A 558 -1.13 -38.73 0.52
CA GLY A 558 -2.26 -38.08 1.21
C GLY A 558 -2.16 -36.57 1.41
N ALA A 559 -1.63 -35.82 0.44
CA ALA A 559 -1.84 -34.38 0.41
C ALA A 559 -3.36 -34.09 0.36
N LYS A 560 -3.89 -33.47 1.42
CA LYS A 560 -5.28 -33.00 1.46
C LYS A 560 -5.25 -31.50 1.63
N TYR A 561 -5.87 -30.77 0.69
CA TYR A 561 -6.12 -29.36 0.86
C TYR A 561 -6.93 -29.16 2.15
N ARG A 562 -6.35 -28.41 3.09
CA ARG A 562 -7.05 -27.92 4.27
C ARG A 562 -7.24 -26.44 4.06
N ALA A 563 -8.48 -26.02 3.81
CA ALA A 563 -8.81 -24.61 3.81
C ALA A 563 -8.40 -24.02 5.16
N THR A 564 -7.41 -23.14 5.16
CA THR A 564 -7.17 -22.25 6.28
C THR A 564 -8.35 -21.30 6.34
N GLY A 565 -9.31 -21.58 7.24
CA GLY A 565 -10.37 -20.61 7.51
C GLY A 565 -9.72 -19.28 7.88
N ARG A 566 -10.09 -18.20 7.19
CA ARG A 566 -9.62 -16.84 7.50
C ARG A 566 -10.38 -16.32 8.73
N GLY A 567 -10.17 -16.97 9.88
CA GLY A 567 -10.59 -16.44 11.17
C GLY A 567 -9.56 -15.45 11.70
N PHE A 568 -9.94 -14.66 12.69
CA PHE A 568 -8.97 -13.84 13.43
C PHE A 568 -7.94 -14.74 14.11
N VAL A 569 -6.66 -14.60 13.74
CA VAL A 569 -5.54 -15.41 14.24
C VAL A 569 -5.02 -14.85 15.56
N VAL A 570 -5.90 -14.66 16.52
CA VAL A 570 -5.50 -14.44 17.92
C VAL A 570 -6.35 -15.37 18.77
N GLN A 571 -6.00 -16.65 18.69
CA GLN A 571 -6.39 -17.63 19.69
C GLN A 571 -5.23 -17.71 20.67
N HIS A 572 -5.51 -17.58 21.96
CA HIS A 572 -4.51 -17.86 22.98
C HIS A 572 -4.35 -19.38 23.05
N LYS A 573 -3.49 -19.94 22.19
CA LYS A 573 -3.19 -21.37 22.27
C LYS A 573 -2.31 -21.63 23.47
N SER A 574 -2.73 -22.57 24.30
CA SER A 574 -1.91 -23.06 25.39
C SER A 574 -0.54 -23.52 24.85
N PHE A 575 0.51 -23.34 25.66
CA PHE A 575 1.85 -23.79 25.28
C PHE A 575 1.84 -25.27 24.89
N SER A 576 1.07 -26.11 25.59
CA SER A 576 0.93 -27.54 25.30
C SER A 576 0.28 -27.81 23.94
N GLU A 577 -0.74 -27.06 23.53
CA GLU A 577 -1.35 -27.23 22.20
C GLU A 577 -0.46 -26.74 21.08
N ASN A 578 0.22 -25.61 21.29
CA ASN A 578 1.17 -25.09 20.31
C ASN A 578 2.35 -26.06 20.16
N TYR A 579 2.90 -26.53 21.28
CA TYR A 579 3.94 -27.56 21.32
C TYR A 579 3.49 -28.86 20.66
N ARG A 580 2.26 -29.32 20.91
CA ARG A 580 1.71 -30.54 20.31
C ARG A 580 1.71 -30.48 18.78
N LEU A 581 1.38 -29.34 18.18
CA LEU A 581 1.35 -29.17 16.72
C LEU A 581 2.74 -29.33 16.08
N TYR A 582 3.79 -28.88 16.77
CA TYR A 582 5.18 -28.96 16.28
C TYR A 582 5.98 -30.14 16.86
N SER A 583 5.41 -30.89 17.80
CA SER A 583 6.05 -32.03 18.49
C SER A 583 6.71 -33.03 17.54
N ARG A 584 6.01 -33.44 16.48
CA ARG A 584 6.50 -34.43 15.50
C ARG A 584 7.41 -33.84 14.45
N SER A 585 7.22 -32.57 14.09
CA SER A 585 8.03 -31.94 13.06
C SER A 585 9.40 -31.54 13.58
N HIS A 586 9.46 -31.11 14.83
CA HIS A 586 10.66 -30.58 15.47
C HIS A 586 11.02 -31.38 16.72
N PHE A 587 10.37 -31.13 17.86
CA PHE A 587 10.82 -31.57 19.17
C PHE A 587 11.23 -33.06 19.30
N ILE A 588 10.46 -34.00 18.72
CA ILE A 588 10.82 -35.43 18.75
C ILE A 588 12.16 -35.67 18.06
N LYS A 589 12.35 -35.07 16.88
CA LYS A 589 13.61 -35.18 16.14
C LYS A 589 14.78 -34.55 16.90
N ALA A 590 14.54 -33.44 17.60
CA ALA A 590 15.55 -32.80 18.44
C ALA A 590 16.00 -33.71 19.58
N ILE A 591 15.04 -34.33 20.28
CA ILE A 591 15.31 -35.30 21.35
C ILE A 591 16.03 -36.53 20.81
N GLU A 592 15.63 -37.06 19.63
CA GLU A 592 16.31 -38.18 18.98
C GLU A 592 17.77 -37.86 18.67
N LEU A 593 18.04 -36.69 18.08
CA LEU A 593 19.42 -36.26 17.77
C LEU A 593 20.24 -36.04 19.04
N ASP A 594 19.66 -35.39 20.06
CA ASP A 594 20.33 -35.16 21.35
C ASP A 594 20.71 -36.47 22.05
N LEU A 595 19.81 -37.47 22.00
CA LEU A 595 20.08 -38.81 22.51
C LEU A 595 21.22 -39.50 21.75
N ILE A 596 21.18 -39.48 20.41
CA ILE A 596 22.23 -40.07 19.57
C ILE A 596 23.59 -39.41 19.86
N LEU A 597 23.61 -38.09 19.97
CA LEU A 597 24.82 -37.31 20.25
C LEU A 597 25.35 -37.59 21.66
N THR A 598 24.49 -37.66 22.67
CA THR A 598 24.88 -37.95 24.05
C THR A 598 25.48 -39.34 24.17
N ILE A 599 24.91 -40.34 23.50
CA ILE A 599 25.47 -41.69 23.46
C ILE A 599 26.83 -41.65 22.73
N TYR A 600 26.91 -41.06 21.53
CA TYR A 600 28.18 -40.94 20.80
C TYR A 600 29.27 -40.24 21.64
N ALA A 601 28.90 -39.19 22.38
CA ALA A 601 29.80 -38.43 23.26
C ALA A 601 30.35 -39.21 24.45
N SER A 602 29.61 -40.21 24.93
CA SER A 602 30.05 -41.03 26.06
C SER A 602 31.01 -42.16 25.66
N TYR A 603 31.01 -42.58 24.38
CA TYR A 603 31.83 -43.70 23.92
C TYR A 603 33.04 -43.31 23.04
N SER A 604 33.08 -42.10 22.46
CA SER A 604 34.19 -41.68 21.58
C SER A 604 34.92 -40.42 22.08
N PRO A 605 36.25 -40.42 22.21
CA PRO A 605 37.01 -39.22 22.55
C PRO A 605 36.97 -38.14 21.44
N LEU A 606 36.78 -38.54 20.17
CA LEU A 606 36.58 -37.64 19.02
C LEU A 606 35.21 -36.97 19.01
N ALA A 607 34.30 -37.46 19.85
CA ALA A 607 33.01 -36.85 19.99
C ALA A 607 33.12 -35.45 20.58
N LYS A 608 34.17 -35.06 21.30
CA LYS A 608 34.34 -33.66 21.75
C LYS A 608 34.50 -32.68 20.57
N ASP A 609 35.33 -33.02 19.59
CA ASP A 609 35.50 -32.19 18.40
C ASP A 609 34.27 -32.22 17.49
N THR A 610 33.61 -33.37 17.38
CA THR A 610 32.38 -33.54 16.59
C THR A 610 31.16 -32.88 17.25
N PHE A 611 31.05 -32.95 18.58
CA PHE A 611 30.03 -32.31 19.40
C PHE A 611 30.17 -30.80 19.34
N VAL A 612 31.38 -30.27 19.50
CA VAL A 612 31.65 -28.84 19.31
C VAL A 612 31.34 -28.43 17.87
N TYR A 613 31.67 -29.24 16.86
CA TYR A 613 31.37 -28.94 15.46
C TYR A 613 29.85 -28.89 15.17
N ILE A 614 29.08 -29.85 15.68
CA ILE A 614 27.63 -29.94 15.48
C ILE A 614 26.86 -28.93 16.34
N ALA A 615 27.30 -28.69 17.58
CA ALA A 615 26.77 -27.63 18.44
C ALA A 615 27.13 -26.23 17.93
N MET A 616 28.26 -26.05 17.25
CA MET A 616 28.60 -24.81 16.53
C MET A 616 27.78 -24.63 15.25
N THR A 617 27.32 -25.70 14.59
CA THR A 617 26.25 -25.62 13.57
C THR A 617 24.87 -25.54 14.21
N VAL A 618 24.66 -24.48 15.01
CA VAL A 618 23.39 -24.11 15.64
C VAL A 618 22.20 -24.13 14.65
N SER A 619 22.45 -23.93 13.35
CA SER A 619 21.45 -24.03 12.28
C SER A 619 20.83 -25.42 12.10
N SER A 620 21.60 -26.49 12.32
CA SER A 620 21.12 -27.86 12.20
C SER A 620 20.12 -28.20 13.31
N TRP A 621 20.28 -27.55 14.47
CA TRP A 621 19.33 -27.64 15.58
C TRP A 621 18.03 -26.94 15.23
N PHE A 622 18.02 -25.73 14.64
CA PHE A 622 16.78 -25.03 14.26
C PHE A 622 16.04 -25.59 13.05
N LEU A 623 16.63 -26.54 12.32
CA LEU A 623 15.93 -27.35 11.32
C LEU A 623 15.07 -28.45 11.95
N VAL A 624 15.38 -28.75 13.20
CA VAL A 624 14.92 -29.91 13.95
C VAL A 624 14.26 -29.49 15.28
N LEU A 625 14.49 -28.28 15.78
CA LEU A 625 13.80 -27.57 16.86
C LEU A 625 12.95 -26.48 16.24
#